data_AF-A0A8S9MBF6-F1
#
_entry.id   AF-A0A8S9MBF6-F1
#
_cell.length_a   1.000
_cell.length_b   1.000
_cell.length_c   1.000
_cell.angle_alpha   90.00
_cell.angle_beta   90.00
_cell.angle_gamma   90.00
#
_symmetry.space_group_name_H-M   'P 1'
#
loop_
_entity.id
_entity.type
_entity.pdbx_description
1 polymer ?
#
loop_
_entity_poly.entity_id
_entity_poly.type
_entity_poly.pdbx_seq_one_letter_code
_entity_poly.pdbx_strand_id
1 'polypeptide(L)'
;MMPKANVIFSSTITIFHLLSISHFPGALSQSNKECTPEYDNTCTDKNKAFNLKLVAVFTILITSLIGVCLPLFARSVSAFQPERSLFLIVKSFASGIILATGFIHVLPDSFEMLSSHCLNDSPWHKFPFTGFVALISAVFTLMVDSITTSLFSKSGKRDPCADVASAGSPDEEMGHVSHYGHGLHHSNGKELGSNLQLLRYRVIAIVLELGIVVHSIVIGLSVGATNNTCTIKGLIAALCFHQMFEGMGLGGCILQAEYGWAKKAVMAFCFSVTTPFGVVLGMALSKTYKENGPDSLITVGLLNASSSGLLIYMALVDLLAADFMGQKMQLSIKLQLKSYAAVLLGAGGMAVLAKWT
;
A
#
# COMPACT_ATOMS: atom_id res chain seq x y z
N MET A 1 8.05 -22.18 9.22
CA MET A 1 6.58 -22.16 9.26
C MET A 1 6.11 -20.71 9.27
N MET A 2 5.46 -20.25 8.20
CA MET A 2 4.77 -18.95 8.26
C MET A 2 3.70 -19.04 9.34
N PRO A 3 3.58 -18.06 10.27
CA PRO A 3 2.53 -18.11 11.27
C PRO A 3 1.18 -18.07 10.54
N LYS A 4 0.28 -19.01 10.85
CA LYS A 4 -1.05 -19.16 10.23
C LYS A 4 -1.82 -17.84 10.13
N ALA A 5 -1.55 -16.89 11.04
CA ALA A 5 -2.10 -15.53 11.02
C ALA A 5 -1.78 -14.73 9.75
N ASN A 6 -0.56 -14.82 9.19
CA ASN A 6 -0.16 -14.04 8.01
C ASN A 6 -0.88 -14.50 6.72
N VAL A 7 -1.18 -15.80 6.63
CA VAL A 7 -1.91 -16.37 5.49
C VAL A 7 -3.39 -16.03 5.57
N ILE A 8 -3.98 -16.09 6.77
CA ILE A 8 -5.38 -15.69 7.01
C ILE A 8 -5.58 -14.21 6.68
N PHE A 9 -4.60 -13.36 7.04
CA PHE A 9 -4.60 -11.91 6.85
C PHE A 9 -4.50 -11.47 5.38
N SER A 10 -3.50 -12.00 4.65
CA SER A 10 -3.37 -11.77 3.20
C SER A 10 -4.62 -12.28 2.47
N SER A 11 -5.16 -13.43 2.91
CA SER A 11 -6.42 -13.95 2.37
C SER A 11 -7.59 -13.03 2.69
N THR A 12 -7.70 -12.42 3.87
CA THR A 12 -8.87 -11.58 4.23
C THR A 12 -8.90 -10.24 3.49
N ILE A 13 -7.76 -9.58 3.27
CA ILE A 13 -7.71 -8.34 2.49
C ILE A 13 -7.94 -8.63 1.00
N THR A 14 -7.34 -9.71 0.48
CA THR A 14 -7.58 -10.16 -0.91
C THR A 14 -9.04 -10.57 -1.09
N ILE A 15 -9.62 -11.28 -0.11
CA ILE A 15 -11.05 -11.62 -0.08
C ILE A 15 -11.89 -10.37 0.07
N PHE A 16 -11.50 -9.35 0.83
CA PHE A 16 -12.24 -8.08 0.92
C PHE A 16 -12.27 -7.34 -0.42
N HIS A 17 -11.14 -7.25 -1.13
CA HIS A 17 -11.13 -6.70 -2.48
C HIS A 17 -11.95 -7.57 -3.46
N LEU A 18 -11.81 -8.89 -3.41
CA LEU A 18 -12.61 -9.83 -4.23
C LEU A 18 -14.12 -9.81 -3.88
N LEU A 19 -14.47 -9.58 -2.61
CA LEU A 19 -15.84 -9.41 -2.13
C LEU A 19 -16.40 -8.05 -2.57
N SER A 20 -15.59 -7.00 -2.55
CA SER A 20 -15.96 -5.70 -3.12
C SER A 20 -16.22 -5.80 -4.63
N ILE A 21 -15.49 -6.66 -5.34
CA ILE A 21 -15.71 -6.97 -6.77
C ILE A 21 -16.96 -7.85 -6.97
N SER A 22 -17.22 -8.83 -6.09
CA SER A 22 -18.29 -9.83 -6.29
C SER A 22 -19.66 -9.43 -5.72
N HIS A 23 -19.72 -8.51 -4.76
CA HIS A 23 -20.98 -8.08 -4.11
C HIS A 23 -21.58 -6.81 -4.68
N PHE A 24 -20.93 -6.12 -5.62
CA PHE A 24 -21.61 -5.13 -6.45
C PHE A 24 -22.23 -5.86 -7.65
N PRO A 25 -23.58 -5.98 -7.72
CA PRO A 25 -24.19 -6.67 -8.83
C PRO A 25 -23.90 -5.86 -10.10
N GLY A 26 -23.26 -6.50 -11.08
CA GLY A 26 -23.30 -6.08 -12.49
C GLY A 26 -24.73 -5.99 -13.06
N ALA A 27 -25.75 -6.28 -12.23
CA ALA A 27 -27.17 -6.26 -12.57
C ALA A 27 -27.81 -4.86 -12.60
N LEU A 28 -27.08 -3.75 -12.39
CA LEU A 28 -27.65 -2.39 -12.40
C LEU A 28 -27.13 -1.46 -13.50
N SER A 29 -26.16 -1.88 -14.33
CA SER A 29 -25.53 -0.98 -15.30
C SER A 29 -25.77 -1.37 -16.76
N GLN A 30 -27.03 -1.29 -17.18
CA GLN A 30 -27.34 -1.14 -18.61
C GLN A 30 -27.31 0.34 -18.95
N SER A 31 -26.25 0.78 -19.64
CA SER A 31 -26.24 2.07 -20.31
C SER A 31 -26.69 1.87 -21.75
N ASN A 32 -27.81 2.50 -22.14
CA ASN A 32 -28.32 2.48 -23.51
C ASN A 32 -27.58 3.46 -24.44
N LYS A 33 -26.50 4.11 -23.97
CA LYS A 33 -25.74 5.09 -24.75
C LYS A 33 -24.55 4.41 -25.43
N GLU A 34 -24.39 4.64 -26.73
CA GLU A 34 -23.16 4.26 -27.44
C GLU A 34 -22.00 5.09 -26.91
N CYS A 35 -21.21 4.49 -26.02
CA CYS A 35 -20.00 5.09 -25.48
C CYS A 35 -18.82 4.88 -26.42
N THR A 36 -18.79 5.65 -27.50
CA THR A 36 -17.59 5.82 -28.32
C THR A 36 -16.82 7.03 -27.81
N PRO A 37 -15.54 6.89 -27.43
CA PRO A 37 -14.74 8.03 -27.03
C PRO A 37 -14.60 9.00 -28.21
N GLU A 38 -14.90 10.27 -27.96
CA GLU A 38 -14.65 11.37 -28.87
C GLU A 38 -13.14 11.70 -28.80
N TYR A 39 -12.32 10.99 -29.58
CA TYR A 39 -10.89 11.27 -29.66
C TYR A 39 -10.61 12.30 -30.76
N ASP A 40 -9.82 13.31 -30.41
CA ASP A 40 -9.01 14.01 -31.39
C ASP A 40 -8.06 12.97 -32.05
N ASN A 41 -8.18 12.81 -33.36
CA ASN A 41 -7.56 11.72 -34.12
C ASN A 41 -6.01 11.78 -34.15
N THR A 42 -5.42 12.82 -33.56
CA THR A 42 -3.98 13.10 -33.55
C THR A 42 -3.18 12.22 -32.57
N CYS A 43 -3.81 11.72 -31.50
CA CYS A 43 -3.14 10.98 -30.42
C CYS A 43 -3.28 9.44 -30.51
N THR A 44 -4.11 8.92 -31.42
CA THR A 44 -4.44 7.48 -31.49
C THR A 44 -3.66 6.78 -32.59
N ASP A 45 -2.64 6.00 -32.22
CA ASP A 45 -1.80 5.22 -33.15
C ASP A 45 -1.44 3.88 -32.52
N LYS A 46 -2.02 2.79 -33.03
CA LYS A 46 -1.86 1.44 -32.47
C LYS A 46 -0.41 0.94 -32.50
N ASN A 47 0.32 1.23 -33.58
CA ASN A 47 1.69 0.75 -33.75
C ASN A 47 2.63 1.50 -32.79
N LYS A 48 2.48 2.83 -32.69
CA LYS A 48 3.24 3.62 -31.71
C LYS A 48 2.85 3.28 -30.29
N ALA A 49 1.56 3.08 -30.00
CA ALA A 49 1.09 2.69 -28.67
C ALA A 49 1.68 1.35 -28.24
N PHE A 50 1.73 0.35 -29.14
CA PHE A 50 2.38 -0.93 -28.86
C PHE A 50 3.86 -0.77 -28.50
N ASN A 51 4.62 0.00 -29.28
CA ASN A 51 6.03 0.26 -28.99
C ASN A 51 6.22 1.00 -27.65
N LEU A 52 5.36 1.97 -27.34
CA LEU A 52 5.39 2.67 -26.06
C LEU A 52 5.07 1.75 -24.88
N LYS A 53 4.11 0.82 -25.02
CA LYS A 53 3.79 -0.18 -23.99
C LYS A 53 4.96 -1.13 -23.73
N LEU A 54 5.67 -1.56 -24.78
CA LEU A 54 6.89 -2.36 -24.60
C LEU A 54 7.97 -1.58 -23.86
N VAL A 55 8.19 -0.31 -24.22
CA VAL A 55 9.12 0.57 -23.48
C VAL A 55 8.69 0.70 -22.02
N ALA A 56 7.39 0.91 -21.76
CA ALA A 56 6.82 1.02 -20.42
C ALA A 56 7.14 -0.20 -19.54
N VAL A 57 6.96 -1.41 -20.07
CA VAL A 57 7.26 -2.67 -19.36
C VAL A 57 8.70 -2.69 -18.86
N PHE A 58 9.67 -2.36 -19.71
CA PHE A 58 11.08 -2.37 -19.32
C PHE A 58 11.44 -1.22 -18.38
N THR A 59 10.98 0.01 -18.66
CA THR A 59 11.33 1.17 -17.84
C THR A 59 10.75 1.05 -16.44
N ILE A 60 9.47 0.67 -16.32
CA ILE A 60 8.81 0.49 -15.02
C ILE A 60 9.47 -0.64 -14.22
N LEU A 61 9.82 -1.76 -14.86
CA LEU A 61 10.50 -2.86 -14.19
C LEU A 61 11.85 -2.42 -13.59
N ILE A 62 12.66 -1.71 -14.38
CA ILE A 62 13.98 -1.23 -13.95
C ILE A 62 13.84 -0.20 -12.83
N THR A 63 12.96 0.81 -12.97
CA THR A 63 12.79 1.85 -11.95
C THR A 63 12.21 1.28 -10.66
N SER A 64 11.31 0.30 -10.75
CA SER A 64 10.76 -0.41 -9.58
C SER A 64 11.86 -1.16 -8.83
N LEU A 65 12.70 -1.90 -9.56
CA LEU A 65 13.80 -2.65 -8.96
C LEU A 65 14.79 -1.72 -8.27
N ILE A 66 15.16 -0.60 -8.91
CA ILE A 66 15.99 0.44 -8.30
C ILE A 66 15.34 0.97 -7.03
N GLY A 67 14.06 1.35 -7.10
CA GLY A 67 13.30 1.90 -5.98
C GLY A 67 13.30 0.98 -4.77
N VAL A 68 12.91 -0.29 -4.95
CA VAL A 68 12.80 -1.25 -3.84
C VAL A 68 14.15 -1.74 -3.33
N CYS A 69 15.16 -1.85 -4.18
CA CYS A 69 16.48 -2.32 -3.78
C CYS A 69 17.30 -1.24 -3.06
N LEU A 70 17.12 0.04 -3.37
CA LEU A 70 17.94 1.12 -2.82
C LEU A 70 17.94 1.16 -1.28
N PRO A 71 16.79 1.05 -0.57
CA PRO A 71 16.76 0.90 0.88
C PRO A 71 17.35 -0.43 1.37
N LEU A 72 17.24 -1.53 0.62
CA LEU A 72 17.75 -2.84 1.05
C LEU A 72 19.28 -2.87 1.09
N PHE A 73 19.92 -2.15 0.16
CA PHE A 73 21.37 -1.95 0.12
C PHE A 73 21.86 -0.79 0.99
N ALA A 74 20.95 -0.07 1.67
CA ALA A 74 21.29 1.05 2.53
C ALA A 74 22.20 0.69 3.71
N ARG A 75 22.16 -0.55 4.22
CA ARG A 75 23.13 -1.04 5.23
C ARG A 75 24.56 -1.15 4.66
N SER A 76 24.71 -1.30 3.34
CA SER A 76 26.00 -1.38 2.66
C SER A 76 26.60 -0.01 2.33
N VAL A 77 25.81 1.08 2.36
CA VAL A 77 26.25 2.44 2.04
C VAL A 77 26.16 3.33 3.28
N SER A 78 27.29 3.84 3.77
CA SER A 78 27.37 4.61 5.03
C SER A 78 26.45 5.84 5.09
N ALA A 79 26.14 6.45 3.95
CA ALA A 79 25.26 7.61 3.85
C ALA A 79 23.76 7.30 4.06
N PHE A 80 23.32 6.06 3.78
CA PHE A 80 21.92 5.64 3.86
C PHE A 80 21.61 4.78 5.08
N GLN A 81 22.53 4.67 6.04
CA GLN A 81 22.26 3.95 7.28
C GLN A 81 20.94 4.44 7.92
N PRO A 82 20.05 3.53 8.38
CA PRO A 82 18.74 3.91 8.93
C PRO A 82 18.81 4.93 10.08
N GLU A 83 19.95 4.99 10.78
CA GLU A 83 20.23 5.91 11.87
C GLU A 83 20.62 7.34 11.42
N ARG A 84 20.82 7.60 10.12
CA ARG A 84 21.16 8.93 9.62
C ARG A 84 19.91 9.80 9.39
N SER A 85 20.08 11.11 9.49
CA SER A 85 19.01 12.09 9.23
C SER A 85 18.59 12.10 7.76
N LEU A 86 19.51 11.86 6.84
CA LEU A 86 19.24 11.81 5.40
C LEU A 86 18.26 10.70 5.03
N PHE A 87 18.39 9.51 5.61
CA PHE A 87 17.46 8.40 5.38
C PHE A 87 16.02 8.78 5.76
N LEU A 88 15.84 9.46 6.91
CA LEU A 88 14.52 9.92 7.35
C LEU A 88 13.93 11.01 6.45
N ILE A 89 14.76 11.94 5.96
CA ILE A 89 14.33 12.99 5.03
C ILE A 89 13.88 12.37 3.70
N VAL A 90 14.66 11.44 3.16
CA VAL A 90 14.32 10.72 1.93
C VAL A 90 13.07 9.86 2.11
N LYS A 91 12.91 9.19 3.26
CA LYS A 91 11.70 8.44 3.58
C LYS A 91 10.48 9.35 3.68
N SER A 92 10.63 10.53 4.29
CA SER A 92 9.55 11.54 4.37
C SER A 92 9.16 12.06 2.98
N PHE A 93 10.13 12.29 2.10
CA PHE A 93 9.87 12.64 0.70
C PHE A 93 9.07 11.56 -0.03
N ALA A 94 9.48 10.30 0.09
CA ALA A 94 8.76 9.17 -0.49
C ALA A 94 7.33 9.05 0.06
N SER A 95 7.13 9.21 1.38
CA SER A 95 5.80 9.22 1.99
C SER A 95 4.90 10.34 1.45
N GLY A 96 5.47 11.51 1.15
CA GLY A 96 4.76 12.61 0.50
C GLY A 96 4.29 12.26 -0.92
N ILE A 97 5.12 11.56 -1.69
CA ILE A 97 4.75 11.05 -3.02
C ILE A 97 3.62 10.03 -2.92
N ILE A 98 3.70 9.06 -2.00
CA ILE A 98 2.65 8.05 -1.79
C ILE A 98 1.33 8.72 -1.39
N LEU A 99 1.40 9.70 -0.49
CA LEU A 99 0.23 10.48 -0.05
C LEU A 99 -0.44 11.20 -1.22
N ALA A 100 0.34 11.90 -2.03
CA ALA A 100 -0.15 12.61 -3.21
C ALA A 100 -0.62 11.65 -4.31
N THR A 101 -0.01 10.48 -4.44
CA THR A 101 -0.49 9.43 -5.37
C THR A 101 -1.91 9.03 -4.97
N GLY A 102 -2.15 8.72 -3.69
CA GLY A 102 -3.48 8.43 -3.19
C GLY A 102 -4.49 9.54 -3.45
N PHE A 103 -4.19 10.80 -3.08
CA PHE A 103 -5.15 11.91 -3.14
C PHE A 103 -5.31 12.59 -4.50
N ILE A 104 -4.23 12.71 -5.27
CA ILE A 104 -4.16 13.59 -6.47
C ILE A 104 -4.14 12.77 -7.75
N HIS A 105 -3.68 11.53 -7.73
CA HIS A 105 -3.64 10.67 -8.91
C HIS A 105 -4.77 9.62 -8.88
N VAL A 106 -4.79 8.76 -7.88
CA VAL A 106 -5.66 7.57 -7.88
C VAL A 106 -7.11 7.91 -7.51
N LEU A 107 -7.32 8.81 -6.55
CA LEU A 107 -8.67 9.20 -6.13
C LEU A 107 -9.41 9.94 -7.25
N PRO A 108 -8.82 10.94 -7.94
CA PRO A 108 -9.50 11.62 -9.04
C PRO A 108 -9.80 10.69 -10.21
N ASP A 109 -8.89 9.78 -10.59
CA ASP A 109 -9.15 8.78 -11.63
C ASP A 109 -10.40 7.94 -11.31
N SER A 110 -10.56 7.54 -10.04
CA SER A 110 -11.77 6.85 -9.61
C SER A 110 -13.03 7.70 -9.78
N PHE A 111 -12.96 8.99 -9.44
CA PHE A 111 -14.08 9.91 -9.63
C PHE A 111 -14.45 10.04 -11.11
N GLU A 112 -13.47 10.17 -12.00
CA GLU A 112 -13.71 10.28 -13.45
C GLU A 112 -14.39 9.02 -14.01
N MET A 113 -13.97 7.84 -13.56
CA MET A 113 -14.57 6.58 -14.02
C MET A 113 -15.99 6.37 -13.48
N LEU A 114 -16.21 6.58 -12.18
CA LEU A 114 -17.52 6.37 -11.53
C LEU A 114 -18.52 7.51 -11.79
N SER A 115 -18.06 8.67 -12.26
CA SER A 115 -18.91 9.80 -12.68
C SER A 115 -18.99 9.95 -14.20
N SER A 116 -18.56 8.93 -14.94
CA SER A 116 -18.57 8.97 -16.40
C SER A 116 -20.01 8.96 -16.93
N HIS A 117 -20.26 9.73 -17.98
CA HIS A 117 -21.55 9.79 -18.67
C HIS A 117 -22.02 8.44 -19.27
N CYS A 118 -21.10 7.46 -19.31
CA CYS A 118 -21.35 6.08 -19.72
C CYS A 118 -22.06 5.25 -18.67
N LEU A 119 -22.15 5.73 -17.43
CA LEU A 119 -22.91 5.11 -16.36
C LEU A 119 -24.31 5.73 -16.24
N ASN A 120 -25.24 4.97 -15.68
CA ASN A 120 -26.61 5.45 -15.45
C ASN A 120 -26.63 6.49 -14.32
N ASP A 121 -27.52 7.48 -14.42
CA ASP A 121 -27.63 8.57 -13.43
C ASP A 121 -27.91 8.05 -12.02
N SER A 122 -28.64 6.96 -11.91
CA SER A 122 -28.90 6.27 -10.65
C SER A 122 -28.28 4.87 -10.69
N PRO A 123 -27.45 4.46 -9.71
CA PRO A 123 -27.06 5.19 -8.50
C PRO A 123 -25.82 6.09 -8.66
N TRP A 124 -25.07 5.96 -9.76
CA TRP A 124 -23.68 6.43 -9.87
C TRP A 124 -23.50 7.94 -9.71
N HIS A 125 -24.39 8.76 -10.30
CA HIS A 125 -24.31 10.22 -10.19
C HIS A 125 -25.01 10.79 -8.95
N LYS A 126 -25.71 9.96 -8.15
CA LYS A 126 -26.45 10.40 -6.96
C LYS A 126 -25.68 10.21 -5.65
N PHE A 127 -24.64 9.40 -5.64
CA PHE A 127 -23.88 9.08 -4.44
C PHE A 127 -22.38 9.04 -4.73
N PRO A 128 -21.51 9.65 -3.88
CA PRO A 128 -20.07 9.69 -4.10
C PRO A 128 -19.41 8.34 -3.76
N PHE A 129 -19.61 7.33 -4.61
CA PHE A 129 -19.08 5.98 -4.41
C PHE A 129 -17.56 5.97 -4.24
N THR A 130 -16.83 6.79 -4.99
CA THR A 130 -15.37 6.93 -4.86
C THR A 130 -14.96 7.27 -3.42
N GLY A 131 -15.51 8.35 -2.86
CA GLY A 131 -15.19 8.76 -1.50
C GLY A 131 -15.64 7.74 -0.45
N PHE A 132 -16.81 7.14 -0.63
CA PHE A 132 -17.33 6.12 0.27
C PHE A 132 -16.46 4.86 0.32
N VAL A 133 -16.06 4.34 -0.84
CA VAL A 133 -15.20 3.14 -0.93
C VAL A 133 -13.79 3.42 -0.43
N ALA A 134 -13.24 4.60 -0.73
CA ALA A 134 -11.95 5.02 -0.19
C ALA A 134 -12.00 5.10 1.35
N LEU A 135 -13.07 5.67 1.92
CA LEU A 135 -13.27 5.73 3.37
C LEU A 135 -13.34 4.34 4.00
N ILE A 136 -14.18 3.44 3.45
CA ILE A 136 -14.29 2.06 3.94
C ILE A 136 -12.92 1.37 3.87
N SER A 137 -12.20 1.53 2.76
CA SER A 137 -10.88 0.94 2.58
C SER A 137 -9.87 1.43 3.64
N ALA A 138 -9.83 2.73 3.91
CA ALA A 138 -8.97 3.31 4.94
C ALA A 138 -9.31 2.78 6.35
N VAL A 139 -10.59 2.72 6.70
CA VAL A 139 -11.06 2.19 7.99
C VAL A 139 -10.80 0.69 8.11
N PHE A 140 -10.98 -0.05 7.02
CA PHE A 140 -10.68 -1.49 6.97
C PHE A 140 -9.19 -1.73 7.16
N THR A 141 -8.32 -0.93 6.53
CA THR A 141 -6.87 -0.99 6.73
C THR A 141 -6.51 -0.72 8.19
N LEU A 142 -7.08 0.32 8.80
CA LEU A 142 -6.91 0.59 10.24
C LEU A 142 -7.36 -0.56 11.13
N MET A 143 -8.52 -1.16 10.83
CA MET A 143 -9.05 -2.29 11.58
C MET A 143 -8.09 -3.48 11.52
N VAL A 144 -7.59 -3.77 10.31
CA VAL A 144 -6.62 -4.80 10.01
C VAL A 144 -5.32 -4.58 10.80
N ASP A 145 -4.76 -3.38 10.80
CA ASP A 145 -3.53 -3.07 11.55
C ASP A 145 -3.74 -3.11 13.08
N SER A 146 -4.87 -2.61 13.56
CA SER A 146 -5.21 -2.57 14.98
C SER A 146 -5.47 -3.96 15.55
N ILE A 147 -6.33 -4.76 14.91
CA ILE A 147 -6.65 -6.13 15.34
C ILE A 147 -5.38 -6.97 15.36
N THR A 148 -4.56 -6.87 14.32
CA THR A 148 -3.32 -7.62 14.20
C THR A 148 -2.36 -7.28 15.34
N THR A 149 -2.18 -6.00 15.62
CA THR A 149 -1.39 -5.53 16.76
C THR A 149 -1.92 -6.09 18.09
N SER A 150 -3.26 -6.13 18.26
CA SER A 150 -3.90 -6.62 19.50
C SER A 150 -3.77 -8.14 19.70
N LEU A 151 -3.91 -8.95 18.63
CA LEU A 151 -3.80 -10.41 18.68
C LEU A 151 -2.36 -10.84 19.00
N PHE A 152 -1.39 -10.11 18.46
CA PHE A 152 0.02 -10.35 18.77
C PHE A 152 0.39 -9.92 20.19
N SER A 153 -0.13 -8.78 20.67
CA SER A 153 0.04 -8.35 22.06
C SER A 153 -0.52 -9.37 23.06
N LYS A 154 -1.66 -10.00 22.75
CA LYS A 154 -2.26 -11.06 23.59
C LYS A 154 -1.51 -12.40 23.51
N SER A 155 -0.96 -12.77 22.34
CA SER A 155 -0.17 -14.02 22.23
C SER A 155 1.16 -13.94 22.97
N GLY A 156 1.79 -12.76 23.04
CA GLY A 156 2.99 -12.55 23.86
C GLY A 156 2.75 -12.50 25.38
N LYS A 157 1.50 -12.60 25.83
CA LYS A 157 1.12 -12.70 27.26
C LYS A 157 0.76 -14.12 27.72
N ARG A 158 0.79 -15.12 26.83
CA ARG A 158 0.55 -16.53 27.21
C ARG A 158 1.87 -17.28 27.30
N ASP A 159 2.46 -17.30 28.49
CA ASP A 159 3.39 -18.37 28.84
C ASP A 159 2.60 -19.61 29.35
N PRO A 160 3.07 -20.83 29.07
CA PRO A 160 2.45 -22.09 29.47
C PRO A 160 2.83 -22.42 30.91
N CYS A 161 1.98 -22.07 31.88
CA CYS A 161 2.05 -22.62 33.23
C CYS A 161 0.64 -22.89 33.74
N ALA A 162 0.03 -23.95 33.22
CA ALA A 162 -1.13 -24.58 33.85
C ALA A 162 -1.19 -26.03 33.36
N ASP A 163 -0.21 -26.83 33.78
CA ASP A 163 -0.36 -28.29 33.91
C ASP A 163 0.89 -28.87 34.57
N VAL A 164 0.90 -28.95 35.91
CA VAL A 164 1.31 -30.15 36.69
C VAL A 164 0.63 -30.11 38.07
N ALA A 165 -0.19 -31.13 38.31
CA ALA A 165 -0.80 -31.67 39.53
C ALA A 165 -0.44 -31.12 40.93
N SER A 166 -1.46 -30.97 41.80
CA SER A 166 -1.71 -31.98 42.85
C SER A 166 -3.09 -31.80 43.50
N ALA A 167 -3.82 -32.91 43.64
CA ALA A 167 -4.97 -33.05 44.52
C ALA A 167 -4.51 -33.08 46.00
N GLY A 168 -5.34 -32.57 46.90
CA GLY A 168 -5.18 -32.64 48.37
C GLY A 168 -5.99 -31.57 49.10
N SER A 169 -6.87 -32.01 50.00
CA SER A 169 -7.93 -31.33 50.78
C SER A 169 -7.47 -30.23 51.78
N PRO A 170 -8.41 -29.50 52.45
CA PRO A 170 -8.27 -28.12 52.92
C PRO A 170 -7.78 -28.00 54.37
N ASP A 171 -7.29 -26.81 54.78
CA ASP A 171 -7.64 -26.15 56.06
C ASP A 171 -6.96 -24.76 56.23
N GLU A 172 -7.76 -23.85 56.78
CA GLU A 172 -7.59 -22.64 57.63
C GLU A 172 -6.39 -21.64 57.60
N GLU A 173 -6.81 -20.39 57.88
CA GLU A 173 -6.19 -19.26 58.61
C GLU A 173 -5.14 -18.28 58.01
N MET A 174 -5.62 -17.04 57.86
CA MET A 174 -5.15 -15.77 58.48
C MET A 174 -3.63 -15.50 58.63
N GLY A 175 -3.14 -14.54 57.84
CA GLY A 175 -2.30 -13.43 58.28
C GLY A 175 -0.80 -13.66 58.53
N HIS A 176 0.07 -13.10 57.67
CA HIS A 176 1.26 -12.38 58.12
C HIS A 176 1.91 -11.54 57.00
N VAL A 177 2.21 -10.28 57.32
CA VAL A 177 3.08 -9.39 56.55
C VAL A 177 4.54 -9.69 56.93
N SER A 178 5.45 -9.84 55.96
CA SER A 178 6.83 -9.31 56.06
C SER A 178 7.63 -9.37 54.75
N HIS A 179 8.45 -8.34 54.62
CA HIS A 179 9.37 -7.95 53.55
C HIS A 179 10.41 -8.99 53.13
N TYR A 180 10.78 -8.99 51.83
CA TYR A 180 12.11 -8.70 51.25
C TYR A 180 12.28 -9.43 49.91
N GLY A 181 12.65 -8.70 48.85
CA GLY A 181 13.01 -9.31 47.57
C GLY A 181 13.07 -8.32 46.41
N HIS A 182 14.09 -7.46 46.39
CA HIS A 182 14.53 -6.84 45.13
C HIS A 182 15.02 -7.96 44.21
N GLY A 183 14.18 -8.36 43.25
CA GLY A 183 14.49 -9.37 42.25
C GLY A 183 14.10 -8.88 40.86
N LEU A 184 15.11 -8.46 40.10
CA LEU A 184 15.16 -8.31 38.65
C LEU A 184 13.97 -8.93 37.87
N HIS A 185 13.10 -8.09 37.32
CA HIS A 185 12.22 -8.48 36.21
C HIS A 185 12.06 -7.35 35.18
N HIS A 186 13.17 -6.73 34.78
CA HIS A 186 13.20 -5.72 33.71
C HIS A 186 13.69 -6.25 32.35
N SER A 187 14.07 -7.53 32.25
CA SER A 187 14.56 -8.11 30.98
C SER A 187 13.42 -8.54 30.04
N ASN A 188 12.38 -9.22 30.56
CA ASN A 188 11.28 -9.73 29.71
C ASN A 188 10.43 -8.63 29.06
N GLY A 189 10.33 -7.44 29.66
CA GLY A 189 9.55 -6.33 29.11
C GLY A 189 10.19 -5.69 27.86
N LYS A 190 11.53 -5.62 27.80
CA LYS A 190 12.25 -5.07 26.65
C LYS A 190 12.28 -6.02 25.46
N GLU A 191 12.43 -7.32 25.74
CA GLU A 191 12.44 -8.36 24.69
C GLU A 191 11.04 -8.58 24.10
N LEU A 192 9.98 -8.52 24.92
CA LEU A 192 8.61 -8.54 24.42
C LEU A 192 8.28 -7.29 23.59
N GLY A 193 8.76 -6.11 24.02
CA GLY A 193 8.59 -4.85 23.31
C GLY A 193 9.29 -4.81 21.94
N SER A 194 10.51 -5.33 21.84
CA SER A 194 11.25 -5.40 20.57
C SER A 194 10.63 -6.38 19.59
N ASN A 195 10.19 -7.56 20.06
CA ASN A 195 9.50 -8.54 19.23
C ASN A 195 8.15 -8.01 18.70
N LEU A 196 7.40 -7.27 19.52
CA LEU A 196 6.14 -6.64 19.11
C LEU A 196 6.36 -5.54 18.05
N GLN A 197 7.41 -4.72 18.20
CA GLN A 197 7.77 -3.72 17.20
C GLN A 197 8.17 -4.36 15.85
N LEU A 198 8.96 -5.43 15.90
CA LEU A 198 9.37 -6.17 14.70
C LEU A 198 8.15 -6.77 13.98
N LEU A 199 7.22 -7.38 14.73
CA LEU A 199 5.96 -7.85 14.17
C LEU A 199 5.13 -6.74 13.54
N ARG A 200 5.05 -5.56 14.16
CA ARG A 200 4.36 -4.40 13.59
C ARG A 200 4.97 -3.99 12.23
N TYR A 201 6.31 -3.92 12.13
CA TYR A 201 6.96 -3.64 10.84
C TYR A 201 6.68 -4.69 9.78
N ARG A 202 6.58 -5.98 10.18
CA ARG A 202 6.23 -7.07 9.28
C ARG A 202 4.81 -6.94 8.73
N VAL A 203 3.85 -6.55 9.57
CA VAL A 203 2.45 -6.34 9.19
C VAL A 203 2.35 -5.16 8.23
N ILE A 204 2.92 -4.00 8.61
CA ILE A 204 2.96 -2.81 7.75
C ILE A 204 3.55 -3.15 6.39
N ALA A 205 4.66 -3.88 6.33
CA ALA A 205 5.28 -4.25 5.05
C ALA A 205 4.39 -5.15 4.18
N ILE A 206 3.62 -6.08 4.77
CA ILE A 206 2.71 -6.97 4.04
C ILE A 206 1.45 -6.23 3.58
N VAL A 207 0.87 -5.39 4.42
CA VAL A 207 -0.30 -4.56 4.07
C VAL A 207 0.07 -3.62 2.93
N LEU A 208 1.22 -2.96 3.04
CA LEU A 208 1.73 -2.05 2.03
C LEU A 208 1.99 -2.77 0.70
N GLU A 209 2.64 -3.94 0.74
CA GLU A 209 2.87 -4.73 -0.47
C GLU A 209 1.57 -5.15 -1.14
N LEU A 210 0.60 -5.64 -0.37
CA LEU A 210 -0.69 -6.07 -0.92
C LEU A 210 -1.47 -4.92 -1.55
N GLY A 211 -1.48 -3.76 -0.88
CA GLY A 211 -2.08 -2.55 -1.39
C GLY A 211 -1.49 -2.08 -2.71
N ILE A 212 -0.16 -2.04 -2.76
CA ILE A 212 0.59 -1.68 -3.97
C ILE A 212 0.31 -2.70 -5.08
N VAL A 213 0.26 -4.01 -4.79
CA VAL A 213 0.00 -5.04 -5.79
C VAL A 213 -1.35 -4.83 -6.48
N VAL A 214 -2.42 -4.61 -5.71
CA VAL A 214 -3.76 -4.39 -6.26
C VAL A 214 -3.78 -3.15 -7.16
N HIS A 215 -3.20 -2.05 -6.69
CA HIS A 215 -3.10 -0.81 -7.45
C HIS A 215 -2.31 -0.96 -8.76
N SER A 216 -1.16 -1.62 -8.66
CA SER A 216 -0.19 -1.81 -9.74
C SER A 216 -0.76 -2.65 -10.89
N ILE A 217 -1.56 -3.69 -10.59
CA ILE A 217 -2.23 -4.49 -11.62
C ILE A 217 -3.24 -3.63 -12.37
N VAL A 218 -4.04 -2.84 -11.65
CA VAL A 218 -5.11 -2.03 -12.23
C VAL A 218 -4.54 -0.95 -13.15
N ILE A 219 -3.55 -0.18 -12.70
CA ILE A 219 -2.91 0.80 -13.59
C ILE A 219 -2.23 0.13 -14.78
N GLY A 220 -1.52 -0.98 -14.53
CA GLY A 220 -0.87 -1.73 -15.60
C GLY A 220 -1.87 -2.16 -16.67
N LEU A 221 -3.02 -2.72 -16.26
CA LEU A 221 -4.09 -3.13 -17.17
C LEU A 221 -4.58 -1.96 -18.04
N SER A 222 -4.83 -0.79 -17.44
CA SER A 222 -5.27 0.43 -18.15
C SER A 222 -4.22 0.91 -19.17
N VAL A 223 -2.95 0.99 -18.78
CA VAL A 223 -1.85 1.36 -19.71
C VAL A 223 -1.72 0.35 -20.85
N GLY A 224 -1.88 -0.94 -20.54
CA GLY A 224 -1.81 -2.02 -21.51
C GLY A 224 -2.96 -2.02 -22.52
N ALA A 225 -4.15 -1.63 -22.08
CA ALA A 225 -5.36 -1.60 -22.91
C ALA A 225 -5.44 -0.37 -23.83
N THR A 226 -5.02 0.81 -23.35
CA THR A 226 -5.26 2.06 -24.06
C THR A 226 -4.45 2.18 -25.35
N ASN A 227 -4.99 2.83 -26.39
CA ASN A 227 -4.26 3.10 -27.65
C ASN A 227 -3.89 4.58 -27.84
N ASN A 228 -4.15 5.41 -26.83
CA ASN A 228 -3.81 6.83 -26.84
C ASN A 228 -2.33 7.02 -26.52
N THR A 229 -1.54 7.39 -27.53
CA THR A 229 -0.09 7.57 -27.40
C THR A 229 0.30 8.77 -26.53
N CYS A 230 -0.54 9.79 -26.46
CA CYS A 230 -0.32 10.98 -25.63
C CYS A 230 -0.46 10.60 -24.14
N THR A 231 -1.53 9.89 -23.79
CA THR A 231 -1.76 9.35 -22.44
C THR A 231 -0.66 8.36 -22.04
N ILE A 232 -0.29 7.41 -22.90
CA ILE A 232 0.77 6.42 -22.56
C ILE A 232 2.10 7.11 -22.27
N LYS A 233 2.49 8.14 -23.03
CA LYS A 233 3.75 8.86 -22.79
C LYS A 233 3.77 9.57 -21.43
N GLY A 234 2.68 10.27 -21.09
CA GLY A 234 2.53 10.90 -19.77
C GLY A 234 2.59 9.86 -18.67
N LEU A 235 1.77 8.81 -18.78
CA LEU A 235 1.68 7.73 -17.79
C LEU A 235 3.01 7.02 -17.56
N ILE A 236 3.82 6.74 -18.60
CA ILE A 236 5.16 6.13 -18.40
C ILE A 236 6.03 7.00 -17.48
N ALA A 237 6.05 8.31 -17.70
CA ALA A 237 6.86 9.22 -16.91
C ALA A 237 6.39 9.28 -15.45
N ALA A 238 5.09 9.42 -15.22
CA ALA A 238 4.56 9.40 -13.85
C ALA A 238 4.76 8.05 -13.18
N LEU A 239 4.46 6.94 -13.87
CA LEU A 239 4.65 5.58 -13.34
C LEU A 239 6.09 5.34 -12.95
N CYS A 240 7.06 5.67 -13.80
CA CYS A 240 8.46 5.52 -13.44
C CYS A 240 8.83 6.33 -12.18
N PHE A 241 8.29 7.54 -12.05
CA PHE A 241 8.56 8.41 -10.91
C PHE A 241 7.92 7.90 -9.62
N HIS A 242 6.59 7.76 -9.56
CA HIS A 242 5.92 7.36 -8.31
C HIS A 242 6.27 5.92 -7.92
N GLN A 243 6.37 4.99 -8.88
CA GLN A 243 6.74 3.61 -8.61
C GLN A 243 8.15 3.50 -8.02
N MET A 244 9.10 4.34 -8.43
CA MET A 244 10.44 4.35 -7.83
C MET A 244 10.39 4.73 -6.34
N PHE A 245 9.60 5.74 -5.97
CA PHE A 245 9.49 6.21 -4.59
C PHE A 245 8.57 5.35 -3.72
N GLU A 246 7.51 4.77 -4.29
CA GLU A 246 6.72 3.70 -3.67
C GLU A 246 7.59 2.49 -3.34
N GLY A 247 8.43 2.08 -4.30
CA GLY A 247 9.41 1.01 -4.08
C GLY A 247 10.37 1.35 -2.96
N MET A 248 10.83 2.60 -2.88
CA MET A 248 11.70 3.06 -1.79
C MET A 248 10.99 3.03 -0.43
N GLY A 249 9.72 3.41 -0.36
CA GLY A 249 8.90 3.28 0.84
C GLY A 249 8.78 1.83 1.28
N LEU A 250 8.38 0.94 0.36
CA LEU A 250 8.25 -0.50 0.61
C LEU A 250 9.58 -1.14 1.00
N GLY A 251 10.67 -0.83 0.30
CA GLY A 251 12.02 -1.32 0.61
C GLY A 251 12.47 -0.90 2.00
N GLY A 252 12.12 0.30 2.44
CA GLY A 252 12.34 0.77 3.81
C GLY A 252 11.59 -0.06 4.86
N CYS A 253 10.31 -0.40 4.60
CA CYS A 253 9.51 -1.29 5.45
C CYS A 253 10.06 -2.72 5.46
N ILE A 254 10.46 -3.27 4.31
CA ILE A 254 11.09 -4.60 4.19
C ILE A 254 12.41 -4.66 4.98
N LEU A 255 13.21 -3.59 4.93
CA LEU A 255 14.44 -3.49 5.70
C LEU A 255 14.18 -3.54 7.21
N GLN A 256 13.17 -2.81 7.70
CA GLN A 256 12.78 -2.75 9.12
C GLN A 256 12.13 -4.04 9.62
N ALA A 257 11.48 -4.81 8.73
CA ALA A 257 10.85 -6.09 9.05
C ALA A 257 11.83 -7.24 9.34
N GLU A 258 13.14 -7.00 9.17
CA GLU A 258 14.26 -7.92 9.40
C GLU A 258 14.05 -9.32 8.79
N TYR A 259 13.49 -9.36 7.58
CA TYR A 259 13.30 -10.60 6.86
C TYR A 259 14.63 -11.21 6.38
N GLY A 260 14.65 -12.54 6.26
CA GLY A 260 15.72 -13.26 5.55
C GLY A 260 15.79 -12.86 4.08
N TRP A 261 16.96 -13.00 3.47
CA TRP A 261 17.23 -12.52 2.09
C TRP A 261 16.23 -13.08 1.06
N ALA A 262 15.82 -14.34 1.20
CA ALA A 262 14.87 -14.97 0.29
C ALA A 262 13.51 -14.25 0.31
N LYS A 263 12.98 -13.92 1.49
CA LYS A 263 11.71 -13.19 1.60
C LYS A 263 11.84 -11.76 1.11
N LYS A 264 12.97 -11.08 1.39
CA LYS A 264 13.25 -9.74 0.82
C LYS A 264 13.26 -9.77 -0.71
N ALA A 265 13.89 -10.77 -1.30
CA ALA A 265 13.96 -10.96 -2.74
C ALA A 265 12.58 -11.25 -3.35
N VAL A 266 11.78 -12.12 -2.73
CA VAL A 266 10.41 -12.41 -3.18
C VAL A 266 9.54 -11.15 -3.15
N MET A 267 9.57 -10.39 -2.05
CA MET A 267 8.75 -9.18 -1.94
C MET A 267 9.19 -8.11 -2.96
N ALA A 268 10.50 -7.91 -3.13
CA ALA A 268 11.04 -6.99 -4.15
C ALA A 268 10.68 -7.42 -5.58
N PHE A 269 10.70 -8.72 -5.86
CA PHE A 269 10.30 -9.29 -7.14
C PHE A 269 8.81 -9.08 -7.41
N CYS A 270 7.95 -9.42 -6.44
CA CYS A 270 6.50 -9.20 -6.53
C CYS A 270 6.19 -7.74 -6.82
N PHE A 271 6.76 -6.81 -6.06
CA PHE A 271 6.61 -5.36 -6.30
C PHE A 271 7.01 -4.97 -7.72
N SER A 272 8.18 -5.42 -8.20
CA SER A 272 8.73 -4.96 -9.47
C SER A 272 8.02 -5.54 -10.70
N VAL A 273 7.48 -6.75 -10.60
CA VAL A 273 6.87 -7.46 -11.73
C VAL A 273 5.37 -7.17 -11.87
N THR A 274 4.70 -6.73 -10.80
CA THR A 274 3.25 -6.58 -10.81
C THR A 274 2.73 -5.57 -11.84
N THR A 275 3.30 -4.36 -11.91
CA THR A 275 2.88 -3.37 -12.91
C THR A 275 3.21 -3.80 -14.34
N PRO A 276 4.44 -4.26 -14.67
CA PRO A 276 4.74 -4.81 -16.00
C PRO A 276 3.82 -5.97 -16.40
N PHE A 277 3.49 -6.87 -15.46
CA PHE A 277 2.52 -7.93 -15.68
C PHE A 277 1.13 -7.38 -16.02
N GLY A 278 0.66 -6.37 -15.28
CA GLY A 278 -0.58 -5.66 -15.59
C GLY A 278 -0.59 -5.07 -17.00
N VAL A 279 0.51 -4.44 -17.45
CA VAL A 279 0.64 -3.90 -18.82
C VAL A 279 0.53 -5.00 -19.87
N VAL A 280 1.26 -6.11 -19.70
CA VAL A 280 1.19 -7.24 -20.63
C VAL A 280 -0.21 -7.86 -20.65
N LEU A 281 -0.85 -7.99 -19.48
CA LEU A 281 -2.21 -8.48 -19.37
C LEU A 281 -3.20 -7.55 -20.08
N GLY A 282 -3.06 -6.23 -19.92
CA GLY A 282 -3.88 -5.23 -20.60
C GLY A 282 -3.70 -5.26 -22.12
N MET A 283 -2.47 -5.47 -22.60
CA MET A 283 -2.20 -5.69 -24.02
C MET A 283 -2.91 -6.92 -24.56
N ALA A 284 -2.85 -8.04 -23.82
CA ALA A 284 -3.50 -9.29 -24.20
C ALA A 284 -5.03 -9.18 -24.22
N LEU A 285 -5.61 -8.46 -23.26
CA LEU A 285 -7.06 -8.29 -23.11
C LEU A 285 -7.63 -7.10 -23.91
N SER A 286 -6.79 -6.29 -24.55
CA SER A 286 -7.17 -5.05 -25.25
C SER A 286 -8.27 -5.21 -26.32
N LYS A 287 -8.49 -6.43 -26.82
CA LYS A 287 -9.58 -6.73 -27.79
C LYS A 287 -10.94 -6.94 -27.11
N THR A 288 -10.95 -7.43 -25.88
CA THR A 288 -12.18 -7.78 -25.13
C THR A 288 -12.50 -6.72 -24.07
N TYR A 289 -11.48 -6.12 -23.48
CA TYR A 289 -11.60 -5.06 -22.49
C TYR A 289 -11.95 -3.74 -23.17
N LYS A 290 -13.14 -3.22 -22.86
CA LYS A 290 -13.62 -1.91 -23.31
C LYS A 290 -13.43 -0.92 -22.18
N GLU A 291 -12.47 0.00 -22.30
CA GLU A 291 -12.15 0.97 -21.23
C GLU A 291 -13.38 1.77 -20.78
N ASN A 292 -14.22 2.20 -21.73
CA ASN A 292 -15.46 2.94 -21.48
C ASN A 292 -16.70 2.05 -21.30
N GLY A 293 -16.52 0.73 -21.19
CA GLY A 293 -17.61 -0.18 -20.88
C GLY A 293 -18.10 0.05 -19.45
N PRO A 294 -19.43 0.05 -19.18
CA PRO A 294 -19.95 0.26 -17.83
C PRO A 294 -19.31 -0.67 -16.78
N ASP A 295 -19.12 -1.95 -17.11
CA ASP A 295 -18.50 -2.93 -16.21
C ASP A 295 -17.04 -2.59 -15.88
N SER A 296 -16.29 -2.12 -16.88
CA SER A 296 -14.89 -1.68 -16.74
C SER A 296 -14.80 -0.44 -15.85
N LEU A 297 -15.61 0.57 -16.15
CA LEU A 297 -15.68 1.83 -15.41
C LEU A 297 -16.02 1.60 -13.93
N ILE A 298 -17.01 0.76 -13.66
CA ILE A 298 -17.41 0.42 -12.30
C ILE A 298 -16.30 -0.35 -11.59
N THR A 299 -15.81 -1.43 -12.18
CA THR A 299 -14.83 -2.32 -11.53
C THR A 299 -13.53 -1.58 -11.24
N VAL A 300 -12.97 -0.91 -12.25
CA VAL A 300 -11.71 -0.16 -12.10
C VAL A 300 -11.90 1.07 -11.22
N GLY A 301 -13.02 1.79 -11.37
CA GLY A 301 -13.34 2.94 -10.52
C GLY A 301 -13.41 2.56 -9.03
N LEU A 302 -14.08 1.46 -8.68
CA LEU A 302 -14.14 0.96 -7.30
C LEU A 302 -12.79 0.46 -6.78
N LEU A 303 -12.00 -0.22 -7.63
CA LEU A 303 -10.66 -0.67 -7.27
C LEU A 303 -9.71 0.51 -7.04
N ASN A 304 -9.75 1.55 -7.87
CA ASN A 304 -8.99 2.78 -7.67
C ASN A 304 -9.43 3.52 -6.40
N ALA A 305 -10.73 3.60 -6.11
CA ALA A 305 -11.22 4.18 -4.85
C ALA A 305 -10.65 3.43 -3.64
N SER A 306 -10.73 2.10 -3.68
CA SER A 306 -10.27 1.24 -2.59
C SER A 306 -8.75 1.34 -2.41
N SER A 307 -8.00 1.31 -3.51
CA SER A 307 -6.55 1.50 -3.51
C SER A 307 -6.14 2.86 -2.96
N SER A 308 -6.80 3.94 -3.38
CA SER A 308 -6.55 5.30 -2.88
C SER A 308 -6.74 5.38 -1.37
N GLY A 309 -7.86 4.86 -0.84
CA GLY A 309 -8.12 4.84 0.60
C GLY A 309 -7.02 4.13 1.40
N LEU A 310 -6.51 3.02 0.89
CA LEU A 310 -5.43 2.27 1.52
C LEU A 310 -4.08 3.03 1.41
N LEU A 311 -3.74 3.61 0.26
CA LEU A 311 -2.52 4.43 0.11
C LEU A 311 -2.53 5.66 1.02
N ILE A 312 -3.67 6.33 1.16
CA ILE A 312 -3.84 7.48 2.06
C ILE A 312 -3.61 7.05 3.51
N TYR A 313 -4.23 5.96 3.95
CA TYR A 313 -4.02 5.42 5.29
C TYR A 313 -2.54 5.08 5.52
N MET A 314 -1.93 4.35 4.58
CA MET A 314 -0.54 3.91 4.68
C MET A 314 0.43 5.09 4.77
N ALA A 315 0.23 6.11 3.94
CA ALA A 315 1.09 7.29 3.94
C ALA A 315 0.94 8.11 5.22
N LEU A 316 -0.29 8.38 5.68
CA LEU A 316 -0.52 9.20 6.87
C LEU A 316 -0.18 8.48 8.16
N VAL A 317 -0.63 7.24 8.33
CA VAL A 317 -0.58 6.52 9.61
C VAL A 317 0.69 5.69 9.73
N ASP A 318 0.98 4.84 8.76
CA ASP A 318 2.06 3.86 8.88
C ASP A 318 3.43 4.40 8.49
N LEU A 319 3.48 5.44 7.67
CA LEU A 319 4.73 6.11 7.30
C LEU A 319 4.92 7.41 8.07
N LEU A 320 4.09 8.42 7.81
CA LEU A 320 4.30 9.77 8.37
C LEU A 320 4.10 9.81 9.88
N ALA A 321 2.97 9.33 10.41
CA ALA A 321 2.74 9.37 11.86
C ALA A 321 3.76 8.48 12.61
N ALA A 322 4.05 7.28 12.10
CA ALA A 322 5.04 6.39 12.70
C ALA A 322 6.44 7.03 12.78
N ASP A 323 6.88 7.75 11.74
CA ASP A 323 8.18 8.42 11.72
C ASP A 323 8.21 9.69 12.57
N PHE A 324 7.22 10.57 12.39
CA PHE A 324 7.18 11.88 13.05
C PHE A 324 6.94 11.76 14.56
N MET A 325 6.19 10.76 15.00
CA MET A 325 5.98 10.47 16.44
C MET A 325 7.14 9.66 17.04
N GLY A 326 8.14 9.27 16.24
CA GLY A 326 9.33 8.58 16.71
C GLY A 326 10.26 9.48 17.54
N GLN A 327 10.92 8.89 18.55
CA GLN A 327 11.78 9.60 19.50
C GLN A 327 12.86 10.45 18.81
N LYS A 328 13.46 9.96 17.73
CA LYS A 328 14.51 10.67 16.98
C LYS A 328 14.01 11.96 16.31
N MET A 329 12.79 11.97 15.78
CA MET A 329 12.20 13.18 15.21
C MET A 329 11.78 14.14 16.31
N GLN A 330 11.17 13.64 17.38
CA GLN A 330 10.74 14.44 18.53
C GLN A 330 11.90 15.15 19.25
N LEU A 331 13.12 14.59 19.19
CA LEU A 331 14.32 15.21 19.78
C LEU A 331 14.94 16.34 18.93
N SER A 332 14.50 16.57 17.69
CA SER A 332 15.14 17.56 16.80
C SER A 332 14.16 18.31 15.90
N ILE A 333 13.80 19.54 16.32
CA ILE A 333 12.93 20.44 15.54
C ILE A 333 13.49 20.76 14.15
N LYS A 334 14.82 20.87 14.03
CA LYS A 334 15.50 21.11 12.74
C LYS A 334 15.30 19.95 11.77
N LEU A 335 15.32 18.71 12.27
CA LEU A 335 15.08 17.52 11.46
C LEU A 335 13.60 17.41 11.09
N GLN A 336 12.68 17.72 12.00
CA GLN A 336 11.25 17.75 11.73
C GLN A 336 10.91 18.74 10.61
N LEU A 337 11.41 19.99 10.68
CA LEU A 337 11.15 20.99 9.65
C LEU A 337 11.68 20.58 8.28
N LYS A 338 12.91 20.01 8.23
CA LYS A 338 13.47 19.46 6.98
C LYS A 338 12.64 18.29 6.44
N SER A 339 12.12 17.45 7.34
CA SER A 339 11.29 16.30 6.95
C SER A 339 9.93 16.77 6.44
N TYR A 340 9.26 17.73 7.09
CA TYR A 340 8.03 18.34 6.57
C TYR A 340 8.22 18.99 5.20
N ALA A 341 9.31 19.75 5.01
CA ALA A 341 9.65 20.31 3.71
C ALA A 341 9.82 19.20 2.66
N ALA A 342 10.46 18.07 3.02
CA ALA A 342 10.60 16.93 2.15
C ALA A 342 9.25 16.26 1.81
N VAL A 343 8.34 16.10 2.78
CA VAL A 343 6.97 15.61 2.53
C VAL A 343 6.26 16.50 1.51
N LEU A 344 6.29 17.82 1.71
CA LEU A 344 5.63 18.78 0.83
C LEU A 344 6.26 18.80 -0.57
N LEU A 345 7.59 18.68 -0.67
CA LEU A 345 8.28 18.57 -1.95
C LEU A 345 7.92 17.29 -2.69
N GLY A 346 7.81 16.16 -1.98
CA GLY A 346 7.37 14.89 -2.56
C GLY A 346 5.93 14.99 -3.08
N ALA A 347 5.02 15.50 -2.24
CA ALA A 347 3.63 15.69 -2.62
C ALA A 347 3.47 16.66 -3.79
N GLY A 348 4.21 17.78 -3.78
CA GLY A 348 4.22 18.76 -4.87
C GLY A 348 4.79 18.19 -6.17
N GLY A 349 5.85 17.37 -6.10
CA GLY A 349 6.41 16.69 -7.27
C GLY A 349 5.40 15.75 -7.94
N MET A 350 4.69 14.94 -7.14
CA MET A 350 3.64 14.07 -7.66
C MET A 350 2.43 14.87 -8.19
N ALA A 351 2.04 15.96 -7.53
CA ALA A 351 0.97 16.84 -7.99
C ALA A 351 1.30 17.50 -9.34
N VAL A 352 2.55 17.91 -9.55
CA VAL A 352 3.00 18.42 -10.84
C VAL A 352 2.88 17.32 -11.88
N LEU A 353 3.38 16.11 -11.62
CA LEU A 353 3.30 15.01 -12.59
C LEU A 353 1.86 14.64 -12.96
N ALA A 354 0.96 14.61 -11.97
CA ALA A 354 -0.46 14.33 -12.19
C ALA A 354 -1.14 15.29 -13.18
N LYS A 355 -0.62 16.52 -13.33
CA LYS A 355 -1.14 17.46 -14.34
C LYS A 355 -0.81 17.07 -15.79
N TRP A 356 0.26 16.30 -16.00
CA TRP A 356 0.79 15.97 -17.34
C TRP A 356 0.53 14.52 -17.74
N THR A 357 -0.29 13.80 -16.98
CA THR A 357 -0.62 12.38 -17.17
C THR A 357 -2.12 12.20 -17.31
#